data_AF-A0A7R9TFS9-F1
#
_entry.id   AF-A0A7R9TFS9-F1
#
_cell.length_a   1.000
_cell.length_b   1.000
_cell.length_c   1.000
_cell.angle_alpha   90.00
_cell.angle_beta   90.00
_cell.angle_gamma   90.00
#
_symmetry.space_group_name_H-M   'P 1'
#
loop_
_entity.id
_entity.type
_entity.pdbx_description
1 polymer ?
#
loop_
_entity_poly.entity_id
_entity_poly.type
_entity_poly.pdbx_seq_one_letter_code
_entity_poly.pdbx_strand_id
1 'polypeptide(L)'
;RIDELIGTLAALEERVAKAAYFLPNYDVRAAQAALSAARKAADARRTAVAPRKKFAFKKKIHKSSAPIPTQQPAEQSIAADGAADTPLPAIPPGRGEAGGAAGRDVVVTSDGGDYTFAGLRECRVVIRGACTALRLLKCSGCQVFAAPVEGSCFVDACDTCVFHVSTRQIRIHSTKRTDFYLRVLSRPIIEACDAARFAPLEGVDAEGAYAGAAQALAAAGMADAPDLW
;
A
#
# COMPACT_ATOMS: atom_id res chain seq x y z
N ARG A 1 10.18 -23.65 24.89
CA ARG A 1 9.15 -22.92 24.11
C ARG A 1 9.67 -21.70 23.35
N ILE A 2 10.28 -20.66 23.95
CA ILE A 2 10.82 -19.53 23.15
C ILE A 2 12.04 -19.94 22.33
N ASP A 3 12.98 -20.71 22.90
CA ASP A 3 14.15 -21.18 22.14
C ASP A 3 13.78 -22.17 21.02
N GLU A 4 12.73 -22.98 21.20
CA GLU A 4 12.16 -23.83 20.13
C GLU A 4 11.59 -22.98 18.99
N LEU A 5 10.87 -21.89 19.30
CA LEU A 5 10.35 -20.97 18.29
C LEU A 5 11.49 -20.32 17.48
N ILE A 6 12.57 -19.93 18.14
CA ILE A 6 13.77 -19.39 17.47
C ILE A 6 14.41 -20.45 16.56
N GLY A 7 14.47 -21.71 16.99
CA GLY A 7 14.91 -22.82 16.16
C GLY A 7 14.03 -23.03 14.92
N THR A 8 12.71 -22.98 15.07
CA THR A 8 11.78 -23.08 13.93
C THR A 8 11.90 -21.90 12.96
N LEU A 9 12.18 -20.69 13.46
CA LEU A 9 12.42 -19.52 12.62
C LEU A 9 13.69 -19.67 11.78
N ALA A 10 14.78 -20.17 12.37
CA ALA A 10 16.02 -20.44 11.63
C ALA A 10 15.80 -21.49 10.52
N ALA A 11 15.05 -22.56 10.81
CA ALA A 11 14.71 -23.57 9.81
C ALA A 11 13.83 -22.99 8.68
N LEU A 12 12.93 -22.05 8.98
CA LEU A 12 12.12 -21.36 7.97
C LEU A 12 12.97 -20.40 7.12
N GLU A 13 13.92 -19.68 7.71
CA GLU A 13 14.89 -18.83 6.99
C GLU A 13 15.68 -19.66 5.96
N GLU A 14 16.16 -20.85 6.35
CA GLU A 14 16.87 -21.76 5.43
C GLU A 14 15.97 -22.25 4.28
N ARG A 15 14.71 -22.58 4.57
CA ARG A 15 13.75 -23.00 3.53
C ARG A 15 13.43 -21.89 2.55
N VAL A 16 13.28 -20.64 3.02
CA VAL A 16 13.05 -19.48 2.15
C VAL A 16 14.30 -19.21 1.29
N ALA A 17 15.50 -19.36 1.84
CA ALA A 17 16.73 -19.22 1.05
C ALA A 17 16.84 -20.28 -0.07
N LYS A 18 16.50 -21.54 0.22
CA LYS A 18 16.42 -22.60 -0.80
C LYS A 18 15.32 -22.33 -1.83
N ALA A 19 14.21 -21.76 -1.39
CA ALA A 19 13.07 -21.46 -2.25
C ALA A 19 13.26 -20.21 -3.11
N ALA A 20 14.22 -19.36 -2.79
CA ALA A 20 14.50 -18.13 -3.52
C ALA A 20 14.89 -18.36 -4.99
N TYR A 21 15.36 -19.57 -5.34
CA TYR A 21 15.68 -19.91 -6.73
C TYR A 21 14.45 -20.07 -7.63
N PHE A 22 13.31 -20.47 -7.08
CA PHE A 22 12.10 -20.79 -7.85
C PHE A 22 10.88 -19.92 -7.51
N LEU A 23 10.97 -19.08 -6.49
CA LEU A 23 9.95 -18.11 -6.14
C LEU A 23 10.19 -16.77 -6.86
N PRO A 24 9.12 -16.07 -7.29
CA PRO A 24 9.22 -14.69 -7.73
C PRO A 24 9.91 -13.79 -6.68
N ASN A 25 10.72 -12.84 -7.14
CA ASN A 25 11.45 -11.90 -6.26
C ASN A 25 10.54 -11.10 -5.30
N TYR A 26 9.24 -10.97 -5.61
CA TYR A 26 8.26 -10.37 -4.71
C TYR A 26 8.01 -11.28 -3.50
N ASP A 27 7.72 -12.56 -3.73
CA ASP A 27 7.42 -13.54 -2.68
C ASP A 27 8.63 -13.81 -1.79
N VAL A 28 9.83 -13.83 -2.37
CA VAL A 28 11.09 -13.95 -1.60
C VAL A 28 11.23 -12.78 -0.62
N ARG A 29 10.98 -11.55 -1.07
CA ARG A 29 11.05 -10.36 -0.22
C ARG A 29 9.96 -10.33 0.84
N ALA A 30 8.73 -10.68 0.48
CA ALA A 30 7.62 -10.77 1.44
C ALA A 30 7.90 -11.80 2.54
N ALA A 31 8.40 -12.98 2.17
CA ALA A 31 8.78 -14.03 3.11
C ALA A 31 9.94 -13.60 4.03
N GLN A 32 10.98 -12.96 3.48
CA GLN A 32 12.10 -12.41 4.25
C GLN A 32 11.64 -11.32 5.23
N ALA A 33 10.77 -10.40 4.79
CA ALA A 33 10.21 -9.36 5.65
C ALA A 33 9.41 -9.96 6.81
N ALA A 34 8.53 -10.94 6.54
CA ALA A 34 7.75 -11.63 7.57
C ALA A 34 8.64 -12.37 8.58
N LEU A 35 9.68 -13.06 8.12
CA LEU A 35 10.64 -13.75 8.99
C LEU A 35 11.42 -12.78 9.87
N SER A 36 11.88 -11.65 9.32
CA SER A 36 12.60 -10.63 10.10
C SER A 36 11.73 -10.02 11.21
N ALA A 37 10.45 -9.76 10.92
CA ALA A 37 9.49 -9.25 11.89
C ALA A 37 9.21 -10.27 13.00
N ALA A 38 9.01 -11.54 12.62
CA ALA A 38 8.81 -12.63 13.57
C ALA A 38 10.03 -12.85 14.47
N ARG A 39 11.25 -12.76 13.90
CA ARG A 39 12.50 -12.86 14.65
C ARG A 39 12.64 -11.72 15.66
N LYS A 40 12.41 -10.48 15.26
CA LYS A 40 12.41 -9.31 16.14
C LYS A 40 11.41 -9.47 17.29
N ALA A 41 10.21 -9.99 17.01
CA ALA A 41 9.20 -10.26 18.04
C ALA A 41 9.61 -11.38 19.00
N ALA A 42 10.24 -12.44 18.50
CA ALA A 42 10.75 -13.55 19.32
C ALA A 42 11.88 -13.09 20.25
N ASP A 43 12.83 -12.31 19.73
CA ASP A 43 13.95 -11.77 20.52
C ASP A 43 13.47 -10.78 21.58
N ALA A 44 12.50 -9.92 21.27
CA ALA A 44 11.88 -9.03 22.26
C ALA A 44 11.16 -9.78 23.39
N ARG A 45 10.49 -10.90 23.08
CA ARG A 45 9.89 -11.77 24.12
C ARG A 45 10.95 -12.52 24.91
N ARG A 46 12.04 -12.93 24.28
CA ARG A 46 13.17 -13.59 24.95
C ARG A 46 13.81 -12.66 25.98
N THR A 47 14.02 -11.39 25.66
CA THR A 47 14.56 -10.40 26.61
C THR A 47 13.58 -10.08 27.73
N ALA A 48 12.27 -10.06 27.45
CA ALA A 48 11.24 -9.84 28.46
C ALA A 48 11.12 -10.99 29.48
N VAL A 49 11.40 -12.24 29.05
CA VAL A 49 11.29 -13.46 29.88
C VAL A 49 12.63 -13.87 30.49
N ALA A 50 13.74 -13.24 30.08
CA ALA A 50 15.06 -13.52 30.64
C ALA A 50 15.07 -13.29 32.17
N PRO A 51 15.55 -14.26 32.97
CA PRO A 51 15.53 -14.14 34.43
C PRO A 51 16.37 -12.93 34.83
N ARG A 52 15.71 -11.93 35.45
CA ARG A 52 16.38 -10.76 36.03
C ARG A 52 17.49 -11.26 36.95
N LYS A 53 18.74 -10.91 36.65
CA LYS A 53 19.91 -11.27 37.48
C LYS A 53 19.60 -10.90 38.93
N LYS A 54 19.43 -11.91 39.78
CA LYS A 54 19.15 -11.76 41.21
C LYS A 54 20.46 -11.44 41.94
N PHE A 55 20.38 -10.45 42.83
CA PHE A 55 21.33 -10.10 43.90
C PHE A 55 22.76 -9.70 43.50
N ALA A 56 23.01 -8.38 43.47
CA ALA A 56 24.28 -7.82 43.92
C ALA A 56 23.98 -6.82 45.04
N PHE A 57 24.38 -7.16 46.27
CA PHE A 57 24.31 -6.26 47.43
C PHE A 57 25.29 -5.10 47.24
N LYS A 58 24.80 -3.85 47.19
CA LYS A 58 25.64 -2.68 47.50
C LYS A 58 24.88 -1.70 48.40
N LYS A 59 25.51 -1.39 49.53
CA LYS A 59 25.03 -0.58 50.66
C LYS A 59 25.01 0.92 50.27
N LYS A 60 24.00 1.61 50.78
CA LYS A 60 23.55 2.99 50.52
C LYS A 60 24.48 4.06 51.11
N ILE A 61 24.71 5.18 50.41
CA ILE A 61 24.72 6.55 50.99
C ILE A 61 24.08 7.54 49.99
N HIS A 62 23.23 8.41 50.55
CA HIS A 62 22.34 9.42 49.96
C HIS A 62 23.04 10.59 49.24
N LYS A 63 22.42 11.18 48.21
CA LYS A 63 21.64 12.45 48.31
C LYS A 63 21.02 12.88 46.96
N SER A 64 19.75 13.33 47.03
CA SER A 64 19.11 14.40 46.23
C SER A 64 19.01 14.21 44.70
N SER A 65 17.88 14.31 44.00
CA SER A 65 16.64 15.07 44.18
C SER A 65 15.52 14.48 43.29
N ALA A 66 14.28 14.80 43.65
CA ALA A 66 13.01 14.23 43.18
C ALA A 66 12.49 14.88 41.85
N PRO A 67 11.21 14.75 41.48
CA PRO A 67 10.67 13.64 40.68
C PRO A 67 9.90 14.09 39.42
N ILE A 68 9.69 13.16 38.50
CA ILE A 68 8.56 13.18 37.55
C ILE A 68 7.36 12.53 38.27
N PRO A 69 6.14 13.02 38.08
CA PRO A 69 5.04 12.08 37.88
C PRO A 69 4.22 12.40 36.63
N THR A 70 4.20 11.37 35.78
CA THR A 70 3.12 10.88 34.92
C THR A 70 1.72 11.40 35.26
N GLN A 71 0.93 11.75 34.23
CA GLN A 71 -0.42 11.21 33.99
C GLN A 71 -1.04 11.77 32.68
N GLN A 72 -1.48 10.83 31.80
CA GLN A 72 -2.59 10.98 30.84
C GLN A 72 -3.89 11.39 31.57
N PRO A 73 -5.05 11.64 30.90
CA PRO A 73 -5.37 12.04 29.52
C PRO A 73 -6.38 13.23 29.49
N ALA A 74 -6.56 13.92 28.36
CA ALA A 74 -7.75 14.78 28.16
C ALA A 74 -8.15 14.89 26.70
N GLU A 75 -9.40 14.52 26.43
CA GLU A 75 -10.21 14.95 25.29
C GLU A 75 -10.29 16.48 25.21
N GLN A 76 -10.34 17.03 24.00
CA GLN A 76 -11.40 17.96 23.57
C GLN A 76 -11.25 18.35 22.09
N SER A 77 -12.39 18.27 21.41
CA SER A 77 -12.80 18.96 20.17
C SER A 77 -12.55 20.49 20.26
N ILE A 78 -12.64 21.34 19.24
CA ILE A 78 -13.73 21.59 18.27
C ILE A 78 -13.19 22.53 17.15
N ALA A 79 -13.62 22.31 15.89
CA ALA A 79 -13.86 23.24 14.73
C ALA A 79 -12.77 24.26 14.27
N ALA A 80 -12.73 24.77 13.05
CA ALA A 80 -13.22 24.48 11.69
C ALA A 80 -12.55 25.54 10.78
N ASP A 81 -12.52 25.26 9.47
CA ASP A 81 -12.25 26.14 8.33
C ASP A 81 -10.81 26.62 8.03
N GLY A 82 -10.42 26.38 6.77
CA GLY A 82 -9.30 27.03 6.12
C GLY A 82 -8.62 26.15 5.08
N ALA A 83 -9.14 26.17 3.85
CA ALA A 83 -8.48 25.58 2.68
C ALA A 83 -7.03 26.07 2.54
N ALA A 84 -6.07 25.15 2.51
CA ALA A 84 -4.73 25.40 1.97
C ALA A 84 -4.06 24.07 1.58
N ASP A 85 -3.99 23.90 0.27
CA ASP A 85 -3.12 23.01 -0.50
C ASP A 85 -1.74 22.84 0.18
N THR A 86 -1.50 21.69 0.82
CA THR A 86 -0.19 21.36 1.39
C THR A 86 0.31 20.05 0.78
N PRO A 87 1.31 20.06 -0.13
CA PRO A 87 1.84 18.83 -0.70
C PRO A 87 2.66 18.08 0.35
N LEU A 88 2.26 16.86 0.68
CA LEU A 88 3.01 15.91 1.51
C LEU A 88 3.78 14.90 0.62
N PRO A 89 4.84 14.26 1.15
CA PRO A 89 6.09 14.02 0.42
C PRO A 89 5.93 12.93 -0.63
N ALA A 90 6.53 13.20 -1.80
CA ALA A 90 6.66 12.24 -2.88
C ALA A 90 7.27 10.92 -2.36
N ILE A 91 6.50 9.83 -2.51
CA ILE A 91 7.04 8.47 -2.47
C ILE A 91 8.14 8.42 -3.53
N PRO A 92 9.37 7.98 -3.21
CA PRO A 92 10.48 8.05 -4.15
C PRO A 92 10.16 7.28 -5.44
N PRO A 93 10.70 7.72 -6.59
CA PRO A 93 10.53 7.04 -7.85
C PRO A 93 11.22 5.68 -7.74
N GLY A 94 10.48 4.61 -8.05
CA GLY A 94 10.94 3.23 -7.87
C GLY A 94 10.16 2.47 -6.81
N ARG A 95 9.21 1.64 -7.29
CA ARG A 95 8.55 0.59 -6.52
C ARG A 95 7.86 1.10 -5.24
N GLY A 96 6.94 2.05 -5.41
CA GLY A 96 6.12 2.55 -4.31
C GLY A 96 5.09 1.52 -3.86
N GLU A 97 5.27 0.96 -2.67
CA GLU A 97 4.22 0.30 -1.91
C GLU A 97 3.63 1.30 -0.91
N ALA A 98 2.44 1.83 -1.20
CA ALA A 98 1.67 2.55 -0.20
C ALA A 98 0.79 1.53 0.54
N GLY A 99 1.28 1.08 1.69
CA GLY A 99 0.62 0.09 2.54
C GLY A 99 -0.09 0.72 3.74
N GLY A 100 -1.38 0.43 3.95
CA GLY A 100 -2.04 0.60 5.25
C GLY A 100 -2.38 2.03 5.69
N ALA A 101 -2.45 3.00 4.76
CA ALA A 101 -2.91 4.35 5.07
C ALA A 101 -4.46 4.41 5.06
N ALA A 102 -5.03 5.18 5.98
CA ALA A 102 -6.47 5.47 6.04
C ALA A 102 -6.73 6.99 6.02
N GLY A 103 -7.75 7.43 5.27
CA GLY A 103 -8.24 8.82 5.30
C GLY A 103 -7.23 9.86 4.79
N ARG A 104 -6.42 9.52 3.78
CA ARG A 104 -5.37 10.39 3.24
C ARG A 104 -5.38 10.44 1.72
N ASP A 105 -5.08 11.63 1.20
CA ASP A 105 -4.76 11.85 -0.21
C ASP A 105 -3.32 11.43 -0.49
N VAL A 106 -3.15 10.54 -1.46
CA VAL A 106 -1.86 9.98 -1.89
C VAL A 106 -1.60 10.45 -3.32
N VAL A 107 -0.67 11.39 -3.50
CA VAL A 107 -0.25 11.83 -4.82
C VAL A 107 1.13 11.24 -5.13
N VAL A 108 1.23 10.52 -6.25
CA VAL A 108 2.46 9.88 -6.72
C VAL A 108 2.81 10.45 -8.07
N THR A 109 4.04 10.89 -8.26
CA THR A 109 4.58 11.23 -9.58
C THR A 109 5.42 10.06 -10.06
N SER A 110 4.93 9.37 -11.08
CA SER A 110 5.59 8.24 -11.73
C SER A 110 6.72 8.70 -12.65
N ASP A 111 7.86 8.03 -12.54
CA ASP A 111 9.00 8.10 -13.45
C ASP A 111 9.06 6.90 -14.42
N GLY A 112 7.97 6.11 -14.47
CA GLY A 112 7.94 4.79 -15.09
C GLY A 112 7.97 3.67 -14.05
N GLY A 113 7.76 2.42 -14.49
CA GLY A 113 7.84 1.23 -13.62
C GLY A 113 6.53 0.83 -12.95
N ASP A 114 6.66 -0.02 -11.92
CA ASP A 114 5.54 -0.75 -11.34
C ASP A 114 5.12 -0.18 -9.97
N TYR A 115 3.82 0.06 -9.80
CA TYR A 115 3.24 0.62 -8.59
C TYR A 115 2.26 -0.34 -7.95
N THR A 116 2.30 -0.47 -6.62
CA THR A 116 1.38 -1.31 -5.86
C THR A 116 0.79 -0.52 -4.70
N PHE A 117 -0.53 -0.37 -4.69
CA PHE A 117 -1.27 0.24 -3.59
C PHE A 117 -2.03 -0.86 -2.87
N ALA A 118 -1.71 -1.07 -1.59
CA ALA A 118 -2.21 -2.23 -0.86
C ALA A 118 -2.78 -1.84 0.50
N GLY A 119 -3.96 -2.37 0.84
CA GLY A 119 -4.56 -2.16 2.16
C GLY A 119 -4.92 -0.71 2.47
N LEU A 120 -5.15 0.10 1.44
CA LEU A 120 -5.60 1.49 1.61
C LEU A 120 -7.07 1.53 2.03
N ARG A 121 -7.43 2.51 2.86
CA ARG A 121 -8.82 2.71 3.29
C ARG A 121 -9.21 4.17 3.17
N GLU A 122 -10.35 4.48 2.55
CA GLU A 122 -10.86 5.84 2.48
C GLU A 122 -9.80 6.84 1.94
N CYS A 123 -9.02 6.40 0.96
CA CYS A 123 -7.93 7.17 0.38
C CYS A 123 -8.29 7.66 -1.02
N ARG A 124 -7.86 8.87 -1.35
CA ARG A 124 -7.84 9.36 -2.72
C ARG A 124 -6.42 9.25 -3.28
N VAL A 125 -6.22 8.44 -4.30
CA VAL A 125 -4.90 8.19 -4.90
C VAL A 125 -4.84 8.84 -6.28
N VAL A 126 -3.82 9.65 -6.53
CA VAL A 126 -3.58 10.28 -7.84
C VAL A 126 -2.18 9.93 -8.31
N ILE A 127 -2.09 9.13 -9.37
CA ILE A 127 -0.82 8.75 -10.01
C ILE A 127 -0.64 9.64 -11.24
N ARG A 128 0.34 10.53 -11.19
CA ARG A 128 0.72 11.45 -12.26
C ARG A 128 1.86 10.83 -13.05
N GLY A 129 1.81 10.87 -14.38
CA GLY A 129 2.85 10.28 -15.25
C GLY A 129 2.65 8.79 -15.50
N ALA A 130 3.04 8.34 -16.70
CA ALA A 130 2.80 6.97 -17.14
C ALA A 130 3.53 5.96 -16.25
N CYS A 131 2.91 4.80 -16.04
CA CYS A 131 3.54 3.68 -15.34
C CYS A 131 3.41 2.39 -16.16
N THR A 132 4.30 1.43 -15.90
CA THR A 132 4.35 0.17 -16.65
C THR A 132 3.31 -0.81 -16.12
N ALA A 133 3.15 -0.92 -14.81
CA ALA A 133 2.12 -1.76 -14.20
C ALA A 133 1.54 -1.13 -12.94
N LEU A 134 0.24 -1.39 -12.71
CA LEU A 134 -0.48 -0.91 -11.54
C LEU A 134 -1.17 -2.08 -10.83
N ARG A 135 -0.96 -2.21 -9.52
CA ARG A 135 -1.64 -3.18 -8.67
C ARG A 135 -2.42 -2.48 -7.57
N LEU A 136 -3.72 -2.77 -7.48
CA LEU A 136 -4.62 -2.27 -6.45
C LEU A 136 -5.12 -3.47 -5.64
N LEU A 137 -4.63 -3.61 -4.40
CA LEU A 137 -4.82 -4.82 -3.60
C LEU A 137 -5.48 -4.48 -2.28
N LYS A 138 -6.59 -5.13 -1.94
CA LYS A 138 -7.21 -5.01 -0.60
C LYS A 138 -7.57 -3.56 -0.22
N CYS A 139 -7.94 -2.74 -1.20
CA CYS A 139 -8.33 -1.34 -0.97
C CYS A 139 -9.83 -1.25 -0.65
N SER A 140 -10.22 -0.35 0.27
CA SER A 140 -11.63 -0.17 0.63
C SER A 140 -12.03 1.29 0.77
N GLY A 141 -13.14 1.71 0.17
CA GLY A 141 -13.55 3.12 0.24
C GLY A 141 -12.63 4.07 -0.54
N CYS A 142 -11.81 3.55 -1.46
CA CYS A 142 -10.76 4.34 -2.12
C CYS A 142 -11.20 4.85 -3.49
N GLN A 143 -10.72 6.05 -3.85
CA GLN A 143 -10.83 6.60 -5.20
C GLN A 143 -9.44 6.68 -5.83
N VAL A 144 -9.22 6.04 -6.98
CA VAL A 144 -7.90 6.02 -7.64
C VAL A 144 -8.01 6.62 -9.03
N PHE A 145 -7.14 7.59 -9.30
CA PHE A 145 -6.94 8.23 -10.59
C PHE A 145 -5.54 7.87 -11.07
N ALA A 146 -5.47 7.10 -12.16
CA ALA A 146 -4.20 6.69 -12.74
C ALA A 146 -3.98 7.37 -14.10
N ALA A 147 -2.79 7.95 -14.26
CA ALA A 147 -2.19 8.16 -15.56
C ALA A 147 -2.14 6.86 -16.40
N PRO A 148 -1.92 6.96 -17.71
CA PRO A 148 -1.87 5.79 -18.58
C PRO A 148 -0.91 4.72 -18.07
N VAL A 149 -1.44 3.52 -17.89
CA VAL A 149 -0.71 2.33 -17.48
C VAL A 149 -0.33 1.55 -18.74
N GLU A 150 0.89 1.75 -19.23
CA GLU A 150 1.40 1.23 -20.50
C GLU A 150 1.46 -0.30 -20.59
N GLY A 151 1.31 -1.01 -19.47
CA GLY A 151 1.22 -2.46 -19.44
C GLY A 151 -0.11 -2.92 -18.88
N SER A 152 -0.07 -3.48 -17.67
CA SER A 152 -1.21 -4.17 -17.07
C SER A 152 -1.65 -3.53 -15.75
N CYS A 153 -2.96 -3.53 -15.54
CA CYS A 153 -3.58 -3.22 -14.27
C CYS A 153 -4.16 -4.49 -13.64
N PHE A 154 -3.84 -4.72 -12.36
CA PHE A 154 -4.37 -5.84 -11.58
C PHE A 154 -5.09 -5.32 -10.35
N VAL A 155 -6.36 -5.69 -10.20
CA VAL A 155 -7.21 -5.30 -9.08
C VAL A 155 -7.65 -6.55 -8.35
N ASP A 156 -7.37 -6.64 -7.04
CA ASP A 156 -7.74 -7.80 -6.23
C ASP A 156 -8.23 -7.42 -4.84
N ALA A 157 -9.31 -8.09 -4.42
CA ALA A 157 -9.88 -7.97 -3.07
C ALA A 157 -10.27 -6.53 -2.67
N CYS A 158 -10.69 -5.70 -3.62
CA CYS A 158 -11.13 -4.33 -3.35
C CYS A 158 -12.62 -4.25 -3.02
N ASP A 159 -13.05 -3.23 -2.26
CA ASP A 159 -14.44 -3.08 -1.83
C ASP A 159 -14.88 -1.62 -1.73
N THR A 160 -15.98 -1.26 -2.38
CA THR A 160 -16.57 0.10 -2.28
C THR A 160 -15.56 1.14 -2.77
N CYS A 161 -14.98 0.90 -3.95
CA CYS A 161 -13.95 1.76 -4.53
C CYS A 161 -14.42 2.36 -5.86
N VAL A 162 -13.71 3.39 -6.31
CA VAL A 162 -13.89 3.99 -7.64
C VAL A 162 -12.54 4.11 -8.32
N PHE A 163 -12.36 3.49 -9.48
CA PHE A 163 -11.10 3.42 -10.19
C PHE A 163 -11.23 4.03 -11.59
N HIS A 164 -10.46 5.09 -11.84
CA HIS A 164 -10.29 5.74 -13.14
C HIS A 164 -8.95 5.32 -13.73
N VAL A 165 -8.97 4.37 -14.67
CA VAL A 165 -7.75 3.73 -15.18
C VAL A 165 -7.77 3.63 -16.69
N SER A 166 -6.70 4.12 -17.32
CA SER A 166 -6.37 3.82 -18.71
C SER A 166 -5.24 2.79 -18.75
N THR A 167 -5.43 1.66 -19.42
CA THR A 167 -4.39 0.61 -19.47
C THR A 167 -4.48 -0.24 -20.72
N ARG A 168 -3.42 -0.99 -21.07
CA ARG A 168 -3.54 -1.96 -22.17
C ARG A 168 -4.39 -3.16 -21.79
N GLN A 169 -4.23 -3.67 -20.57
CA GLN A 169 -4.88 -4.89 -20.08
C GLN A 169 -5.29 -4.71 -18.62
N ILE A 170 -6.50 -5.15 -18.26
CA ILE A 170 -6.95 -5.15 -16.86
C ILE A 170 -7.49 -6.53 -16.45
N ARG A 171 -7.12 -6.96 -15.24
CA ARG A 171 -7.66 -8.14 -14.59
C ARG A 171 -8.20 -7.77 -13.22
N ILE A 172 -9.43 -8.19 -12.92
CA ILE A 172 -10.17 -7.83 -11.73
C ILE A 172 -10.61 -9.13 -11.04
N HIS A 173 -10.21 -9.29 -9.78
CA HIS A 173 -10.48 -10.48 -9.00
C HIS A 173 -11.05 -10.13 -7.62
N SER A 174 -11.97 -10.96 -7.11
CA SER A 174 -12.50 -10.89 -5.74
C SER A 174 -12.96 -9.49 -5.27
N THR A 175 -13.42 -8.65 -6.19
CA THR A 175 -13.70 -7.22 -5.93
C THR A 175 -15.19 -6.97 -5.85
N LYS A 176 -15.61 -6.10 -4.92
CA LYS A 176 -17.03 -5.88 -4.59
C LYS A 176 -17.44 -4.41 -4.66
N ARG A 177 -18.67 -4.14 -5.11
CA ARG A 177 -19.31 -2.80 -5.09
C ARG A 177 -18.36 -1.70 -5.61
N THR A 178 -17.68 -1.95 -6.71
CA THR A 178 -16.60 -1.08 -7.19
C THR A 178 -16.89 -0.60 -8.60
N ASP A 179 -16.62 0.68 -8.82
CA ASP A 179 -16.88 1.37 -10.08
C ASP A 179 -15.58 1.50 -10.86
N PHE A 180 -15.60 1.05 -12.10
CA PHE A 180 -14.48 1.04 -13.00
C PHE A 180 -14.78 1.96 -14.17
N TYR A 181 -14.11 3.11 -14.20
CA TYR A 181 -14.07 4.00 -15.35
C TYR A 181 -12.83 3.66 -16.16
N LEU A 182 -13.03 2.92 -17.25
CA LEU A 182 -11.95 2.26 -17.97
C LEU A 182 -11.75 2.85 -19.37
N ARG A 183 -10.48 2.92 -19.75
CA ARG A 183 -10.06 2.99 -21.14
C ARG A 183 -9.04 1.88 -21.39
N VAL A 184 -9.41 0.86 -22.16
CA VAL A 184 -8.61 -0.35 -22.31
C VAL A 184 -8.40 -0.77 -23.77
N LEU A 185 -7.22 -1.32 -24.07
CA LEU A 185 -6.89 -1.82 -25.41
C LEU A 185 -7.22 -3.31 -25.60
N SER A 186 -7.65 -3.99 -24.54
CA SER A 186 -8.09 -5.38 -24.54
C SER A 186 -9.28 -5.56 -23.60
N ARG A 187 -10.08 -6.60 -23.83
CA ARG A 187 -11.23 -6.91 -22.97
C ARG A 187 -10.81 -7.16 -21.51
N PRO A 188 -11.46 -6.51 -20.52
CA PRO A 188 -11.28 -6.80 -19.10
C PRO A 188 -11.53 -8.28 -18.78
N ILE A 189 -10.72 -8.83 -17.87
CA ILE A 189 -10.96 -10.16 -17.29
C ILE A 189 -11.50 -9.97 -15.88
N ILE A 190 -12.65 -10.56 -15.57
CA ILE A 190 -13.34 -10.41 -14.29
C ILE A 190 -13.59 -11.80 -13.70
N GLU A 191 -13.15 -12.01 -12.46
CA GLU A 191 -13.25 -13.30 -11.76
C GLU A 191 -13.71 -13.09 -10.32
N ALA A 192 -14.68 -13.88 -9.85
CA ALA A 192 -15.16 -13.86 -8.47
C ALA A 192 -15.56 -12.46 -7.93
N CYS A 193 -16.04 -11.56 -8.81
CA CYS A 193 -16.47 -10.21 -8.43
C CYS A 193 -17.99 -10.13 -8.18
N ASP A 194 -18.40 -9.17 -7.36
CA ASP A 194 -19.81 -8.94 -7.00
C ASP A 194 -20.16 -7.45 -7.07
N ALA A 195 -21.23 -7.10 -7.78
CA ALA A 195 -21.62 -5.70 -8.00
C ALA A 195 -20.48 -4.80 -8.54
N ALA A 196 -19.66 -5.31 -9.46
CA ALA A 196 -18.71 -4.49 -10.22
C ALA A 196 -19.45 -3.75 -11.35
N ARG A 197 -19.24 -2.43 -11.46
CA ARG A 197 -19.89 -1.56 -12.45
C ARG A 197 -18.83 -0.96 -13.37
N PHE A 198 -19.11 -0.92 -14.66
CA PHE A 198 -18.17 -0.49 -15.70
C PHE A 198 -18.74 0.67 -16.49
N ALA A 199 -17.90 1.65 -16.78
CA ALA A 199 -18.24 2.83 -17.57
C ALA A 199 -17.02 3.25 -18.41
N PRO A 200 -17.23 3.92 -19.55
CA PRO A 200 -16.13 4.47 -20.31
C PRO A 200 -15.45 5.58 -19.50
N LEU A 201 -14.12 5.63 -19.57
CA LEU A 201 -13.38 6.77 -19.05
C LEU A 201 -13.46 7.94 -20.04
N GLU A 202 -14.57 8.68 -19.97
CA GLU A 202 -14.80 9.90 -20.75
C GLU A 202 -14.24 11.14 -20.04
N GLY A 203 -13.72 12.08 -20.81
CA GLY A 203 -13.26 13.37 -20.29
C GLY A 203 -11.93 13.27 -19.55
N VAL A 204 -10.88 13.78 -20.18
CA VAL A 204 -9.57 13.93 -19.55
C VAL A 204 -9.55 15.10 -18.54
N ASP A 205 -10.73 15.64 -18.24
CA ASP A 205 -10.99 16.81 -17.40
C ASP A 205 -11.97 16.49 -16.25
N ALA A 206 -12.34 15.21 -16.05
CA ALA A 206 -13.14 14.81 -14.89
C ALA A 206 -12.42 15.17 -13.59
N GLU A 207 -13.15 15.64 -12.56
CA GLU A 207 -12.60 16.06 -11.27
C GLU A 207 -11.56 15.07 -10.73
N GLY A 208 -10.28 15.47 -10.77
CA GLY A 208 -9.14 14.61 -10.37
C GLY A 208 -8.22 14.16 -11.50
N ALA A 209 -8.55 14.45 -12.75
CA ALA A 209 -7.60 14.39 -13.85
C ALA A 209 -6.44 15.36 -13.57
N TYR A 210 -5.22 14.85 -13.69
CA TYR A 210 -4.02 15.68 -13.57
C TYR A 210 -3.80 16.43 -14.89
N ALA A 211 -3.31 17.66 -14.79
CA ALA A 211 -2.98 18.46 -15.97
C ALA A 211 -2.03 17.68 -16.90
N GLY A 212 -2.38 17.57 -18.18
CA GLY A 212 -1.59 16.83 -19.18
C GLY A 212 -2.05 15.38 -19.43
N ALA A 213 -3.16 14.93 -18.84
CA ALA A 213 -3.61 13.55 -19.02
C ALA A 213 -3.95 13.21 -20.48
N ALA A 214 -4.41 14.17 -21.30
CA ALA A 214 -4.73 13.93 -22.71
C ALA A 214 -3.46 13.71 -23.53
N GLN A 215 -2.43 14.53 -23.28
CA GLN A 215 -1.11 14.37 -23.88
C GLN A 215 -0.45 13.08 -23.44
N ALA A 216 -0.59 12.69 -22.16
CA ALA A 216 -0.10 11.42 -21.66
C ALA A 216 -0.79 10.22 -22.34
N LEU A 217 -2.12 10.28 -22.54
CA LEU A 217 -2.88 9.25 -23.26
C LEU A 217 -2.41 9.12 -24.70
N ALA A 218 -2.20 10.24 -25.39
CA ALA A 218 -1.67 10.25 -26.75
C ALA A 218 -0.25 9.66 -26.81
N ALA A 219 0.63 10.06 -25.89
CA ALA A 219 2.00 9.55 -25.81
C ALA A 219 2.04 8.03 -25.54
N ALA A 220 1.11 7.52 -24.74
CA ALA A 220 0.97 6.08 -24.44
C ALA A 220 0.25 5.29 -25.54
N GLY A 221 -0.16 5.93 -26.64
CA GLY A 221 -0.91 5.27 -27.73
C GLY A 221 -2.30 4.80 -27.31
N MET A 222 -2.94 5.51 -26.37
CA MET A 222 -4.25 5.19 -25.83
C MET A 222 -5.29 6.30 -26.09
N ALA A 223 -5.00 7.29 -26.93
CA ALA A 223 -5.98 8.33 -27.26
C ALA A 223 -7.22 7.74 -27.95
N ASP A 224 -7.01 6.89 -28.96
CA ASP A 224 -8.05 6.27 -29.78
C ASP A 224 -8.34 4.83 -29.34
N ALA A 225 -8.42 4.60 -28.03
CA ALA A 225 -8.71 3.27 -27.51
C ALA A 225 -10.10 2.79 -27.99
N PRO A 226 -10.24 1.51 -28.36
CA PRO A 226 -11.53 0.94 -28.75
C PRO A 226 -12.50 0.88 -27.56
N ASP A 227 -13.80 0.86 -27.84
CA ASP A 227 -14.87 0.67 -26.84
C ASP A 227 -14.87 -0.77 -26.27
N LEU A 228 -13.88 -1.08 -25.43
CA LEU A 228 -13.69 -2.38 -24.80
C LEU A 228 -13.82 -2.33 -23.26
N TRP A 229 -14.37 -1.23 -22.73
CA TRP A 229 -14.50 -0.99 -21.29
C TRP A 229 -15.52 -1.91 -20.60
#